data_AF-A0A944MZ88-F1
#
_entry.id   AF-A0A944MZ88-F1
#
_cell.length_a   1.000
_cell.length_b   1.000
_cell.length_c   1.000
_cell.angle_alpha   90.00
_cell.angle_beta   90.00
_cell.angle_gamma   90.00
#
_symmetry.space_group_name_H-M   'P 1'
#
loop_
_entity.id
_entity.type
_entity.pdbx_description
1 polymer ?
#
loop_
_entity_poly.entity_id
_entity_poly.type
_entity_poly.pdbx_seq_one_letter_code
_entity_poly.pdbx_strand_id
1 'polypeptide(L)'
;MAEYADPDVLVSTEWVAEHHNDPAVRIVESNEDRALYTQGHVPGAVEIDWQVDLQDQVVRDYVDRKGFEEICQNNGITNDTTVIFYGDKNNWWACYAFWVFKLYGHPQCKIMNGG
;
A
#
# COMPACT_ATOMS: atom_id res chain seq x y z
N MET A 1 15.07 14.57 -12.62
CA MET A 1 14.69 13.93 -11.35
C MET A 1 15.97 13.75 -10.56
N ALA A 2 15.96 14.00 -9.25
CA ALA A 2 17.12 13.64 -8.42
C ALA A 2 17.40 12.14 -8.60
N GLU A 3 18.67 11.75 -8.78
CA GLU A 3 19.04 10.33 -8.76
C GLU A 3 18.88 9.82 -7.32
N TYR A 4 17.70 9.28 -7.02
CA TYR A 4 17.50 8.50 -5.81
C TYR A 4 18.37 7.24 -5.89
N ALA A 5 18.88 6.78 -4.74
CA ALA A 5 19.71 5.57 -4.68
C ALA A 5 18.96 4.31 -5.13
N ASP A 6 17.64 4.28 -4.94
CA ASP A 6 16.74 3.25 -5.43
C ASP A 6 15.53 3.95 -6.08
N PRO A 7 15.57 4.23 -7.40
CA PRO A 7 14.45 4.87 -8.09
C PRO A 7 13.29 3.91 -8.34
N ASP A 8 13.52 2.58 -8.26
CA ASP A 8 12.53 1.57 -8.60
C ASP A 8 11.43 1.46 -7.54
N VAL A 9 11.64 1.97 -6.32
CA VAL A 9 10.60 2.00 -5.27
C VAL A 9 9.65 3.19 -5.39
N LEU A 10 9.82 4.07 -6.39
CA LEU A 10 8.93 5.20 -6.64
C LEU A 10 8.27 5.09 -8.02
N VAL A 11 6.99 5.46 -8.09
CA VAL A 11 6.27 5.64 -9.37
C VAL A 11 5.62 7.02 -9.39
N SER A 12 5.41 7.57 -10.59
CA SER A 12 4.68 8.84 -10.72
C SER A 12 3.16 8.62 -10.75
N THR A 13 2.40 9.68 -10.57
CA THR A 13 0.93 9.68 -10.73
C THR A 13 0.51 9.29 -12.14
N GLU A 14 1.29 9.67 -13.16
CA GLU A 14 1.05 9.27 -14.56
C GLU A 14 1.22 7.78 -14.75
N TRP A 15 2.27 7.19 -14.15
CA TRP A 15 2.47 5.74 -14.20
C TRP A 15 1.28 5.00 -13.59
N VAL A 16 0.76 5.46 -12.44
CA VAL A 16 -0.42 4.85 -11.81
C VAL A 16 -1.65 5.00 -12.71
N ALA A 17 -1.88 6.18 -13.29
CA ALA A 17 -2.99 6.38 -14.22
C ALA A 17 -2.95 5.43 -15.42
N GLU A 18 -1.76 5.10 -15.93
CA GLU A 18 -1.57 4.16 -17.05
C GLU A 18 -1.70 2.68 -16.65
N HIS A 19 -1.38 2.32 -15.40
CA HIS A 19 -1.25 0.92 -14.95
C HIS A 19 -2.29 0.48 -13.90
N HIS A 20 -3.20 1.34 -13.44
CA HIS A 20 -4.18 0.99 -12.40
C HIS A 20 -5.11 -0.19 -12.76
N ASN A 21 -5.25 -0.51 -14.05
CA ASN A 21 -6.04 -1.66 -14.53
C ASN A 21 -5.18 -2.89 -14.88
N ASP A 22 -3.86 -2.86 -14.66
CA ASP A 22 -3.00 -4.02 -14.88
C ASP A 22 -3.32 -5.11 -13.83
N PRO A 23 -3.64 -6.35 -14.25
CA PRO A 23 -3.93 -7.43 -13.31
C PRO A 23 -2.76 -7.81 -12.40
N ALA A 24 -1.52 -7.45 -12.76
CA ALA A 24 -0.34 -7.67 -11.93
C ALA A 24 -0.09 -6.55 -10.90
N VAL A 25 -0.86 -5.45 -10.95
CA VAL A 25 -0.69 -4.27 -10.10
C VAL A 25 -1.84 -4.16 -9.11
N ARG A 26 -1.51 -3.79 -7.86
CA ARG A 26 -2.51 -3.42 -6.86
C ARG A 26 -2.19 -2.08 -6.25
N ILE A 27 -3.14 -1.15 -6.36
CA ILE A 27 -3.03 0.17 -5.74
C ILE A 27 -3.65 0.08 -4.34
N VAL A 28 -2.92 0.54 -3.34
CA VAL A 28 -3.33 0.54 -1.93
C VAL A 28 -3.36 1.98 -1.42
N GLU A 29 -4.53 2.42 -0.97
CA GLU A 29 -4.68 3.66 -0.23
C GLU A 29 -4.55 3.37 1.27
N SER A 30 -3.68 4.10 1.96
CA SER A 30 -3.55 4.04 3.41
C SER A 30 -3.38 5.44 3.99
N ASN A 31 -4.40 5.87 4.74
CA ASN A 31 -4.52 7.23 5.27
C ASN A 31 -4.48 7.25 6.80
N GLU A 32 -4.27 8.44 7.36
CA GLU A 32 -4.58 8.69 8.77
C GLU A 32 -6.10 8.75 8.98
N ASP A 33 -6.79 9.45 8.09
CA ASP A 33 -8.25 9.57 8.12
C ASP A 33 -8.89 8.55 7.17
N ARG A 34 -9.43 7.49 7.76
CA ARG A 34 -10.13 6.42 7.05
C ARG A 34 -11.35 6.92 6.26
N ALA A 35 -11.98 8.02 6.68
CA ALA A 35 -13.16 8.51 5.97
C ALA A 35 -12.84 8.99 4.55
N LEU A 36 -11.57 9.29 4.23
CA LEU A 36 -11.15 9.81 2.93
C LEU A 36 -11.35 8.80 1.80
N TYR A 37 -11.03 7.52 2.02
CA TYR A 37 -11.14 6.51 0.98
C TYR A 37 -12.57 6.44 0.42
N THR A 38 -13.59 6.51 1.29
CA THR A 38 -15.00 6.45 0.89
C THR A 38 -15.50 7.68 0.13
N GLN A 39 -14.78 8.81 0.21
CA GLN A 39 -15.13 10.05 -0.48
C GLN A 39 -14.66 10.06 -1.94
N GLY A 40 -13.65 9.25 -2.26
CA GLY A 40 -13.12 9.06 -3.59
C GLY A 40 -11.67 8.60 -3.53
N HIS A 41 -11.33 7.62 -4.35
CA HIS A 41 -10.02 6.99 -4.42
C HIS A 41 -9.64 6.69 -5.87
N VAL A 42 -8.37 6.36 -6.12
CA VAL A 42 -7.90 5.91 -7.43
C VAL A 42 -8.72 4.69 -7.87
N PRO A 43 -9.25 4.65 -9.11
CA PRO A 43 -10.03 3.51 -9.58
C PRO A 43 -9.28 2.19 -9.43
N GLY A 44 -9.94 1.20 -8.80
CA GLY A 44 -9.37 -0.12 -8.55
C GLY A 44 -8.45 -0.21 -7.33
N ALA A 45 -8.20 0.90 -6.63
CA ALA A 45 -7.49 0.88 -5.35
C ALA A 45 -8.29 0.12 -4.28
N VAL A 46 -7.57 -0.39 -3.29
CA VAL A 46 -8.12 -0.98 -2.07
C VAL A 46 -7.67 -0.17 -0.86
N GLU A 47 -8.48 -0.17 0.20
CA GLU A 47 -8.11 0.41 1.49
C GLU A 47 -7.33 -0.62 2.31
N ILE A 48 -6.19 -0.20 2.89
CA ILE A 48 -5.54 -0.91 4.00
C ILE A 48 -5.37 0.05 5.16
N ASP A 49 -6.13 -0.20 6.22
CA ASP A 49 -6.13 0.59 7.44
C ASP A 49 -5.01 0.15 8.37
N TRP A 50 -4.19 1.09 8.82
CA TRP A 50 -3.01 0.80 9.61
C TRP A 50 -3.32 0.26 11.00
N GLN A 51 -4.49 0.56 11.56
CA GLN A 51 -4.88 0.21 12.91
C GLN A 51 -5.72 -1.07 12.93
N VAL A 52 -6.67 -1.19 12.01
CA VAL A 52 -7.61 -2.32 11.95
C VAL A 52 -6.98 -3.52 11.26
N ASP A 53 -6.23 -3.29 10.17
CA ASP A 53 -5.69 -4.39 9.37
C ASP A 53 -4.27 -4.75 9.82
N LEU A 54 -3.39 -3.77 10.00
CA LEU A 54 -1.96 -4.06 10.19
C LEU A 54 -1.52 -4.31 11.64
N GLN A 55 -2.39 -4.09 12.64
CA GLN A 55 -2.07 -4.25 14.06
C GLN A 55 -2.87 -5.38 14.73
N ASP A 56 -2.25 -6.01 15.73
CA ASP A 56 -2.96 -6.87 16.66
C ASP A 56 -3.93 -6.02 17.52
N GLN A 57 -5.14 -6.53 17.72
CA GLN A 57 -6.24 -5.77 18.34
C GLN A 57 -6.21 -5.84 19.88
N VAL A 58 -5.29 -6.59 20.48
CA VAL A 58 -5.16 -6.80 21.93
C VAL A 58 -3.76 -6.41 22.42
N VAL A 59 -2.73 -6.83 21.72
CA VAL A 59 -1.32 -6.59 22.03
C VAL A 59 -0.81 -5.47 21.13
N ARG A 60 0.09 -4.63 21.65
CA ARG A 60 0.77 -3.60 20.85
C ARG A 60 1.86 -4.24 19.98
N ASP A 61 1.43 -4.94 18.95
CA ASP A 61 2.28 -5.57 17.93
C ASP A 61 1.55 -5.57 16.57
N TYR A 62 2.25 -5.96 15.51
CA TYR A 62 1.64 -6.19 14.20
C TYR A 62 0.85 -7.50 14.19
N VAL A 63 -0.02 -7.67 13.19
CA VAL A 63 -0.68 -8.97 12.96
C VAL A 63 0.34 -10.10 12.78
N ASP A 64 -0.01 -11.34 13.09
CA ASP A 64 0.90 -12.43 12.77
C ASP A 64 0.98 -12.69 11.25
N ARG A 65 1.86 -13.61 10.83
CA ARG A 65 2.02 -13.94 9.40
C ARG A 65 0.72 -14.40 8.77
N LYS A 66 -0.12 -15.15 9.49
CA LYS A 66 -1.39 -15.64 8.98
C LYS A 66 -2.37 -14.48 8.76
N GLY A 67 -2.44 -13.54 9.69
CA GLY A 67 -3.23 -12.32 9.53
C GLY A 67 -2.78 -11.50 8.33
N PHE A 68 -1.48 -11.33 8.12
CA PHE A 68 -0.95 -10.66 6.94
C PHE A 68 -1.31 -11.36 5.62
N GLU A 69 -1.23 -12.70 5.59
CA GLU A 69 -1.65 -13.50 4.43
C GLU A 69 -3.15 -13.32 4.12
N GLU A 70 -4.00 -13.30 5.15
CA GLU A 70 -5.44 -13.05 5.01
C GLU A 70 -5.73 -11.65 4.46
N ILE A 71 -5.03 -10.61 4.94
CA ILE A 71 -5.13 -9.24 4.42
C ILE A 71 -4.76 -9.20 2.93
N CYS A 72 -3.66 -9.83 2.55
CA CYS A 72 -3.23 -9.88 1.15
C CYS A 72 -4.26 -10.59 0.26
N GLN A 73 -4.74 -11.76 0.69
CA GLN A 73 -5.74 -12.54 -0.05
C GLN A 73 -7.05 -11.77 -0.26
N ASN A 74 -7.57 -11.13 0.81
CA ASN A 74 -8.80 -10.35 0.75
C ASN A 74 -8.69 -9.14 -0.19
N ASN A 75 -7.49 -8.62 -0.38
CA ASN A 75 -7.20 -7.48 -1.24
C ASN A 75 -6.72 -7.86 -2.66
N GLY A 76 -6.66 -9.16 -2.98
CA GLY A 76 -6.20 -9.65 -4.28
C GLY A 76 -4.70 -9.47 -4.51
N ILE A 77 -3.91 -9.47 -3.44
CA ILE A 77 -2.45 -9.36 -3.47
C ILE A 77 -1.85 -10.77 -3.37
N THR A 78 -1.16 -11.17 -4.42
CA THR A 78 -0.35 -12.40 -4.48
C THR A 78 1.12 -12.07 -4.33
N ASN A 79 1.99 -13.06 -4.11
CA ASN A 79 3.43 -12.83 -3.95
C ASN A 79 4.09 -12.13 -5.15
N ASP A 80 3.54 -12.28 -6.36
CA ASP A 80 4.05 -11.68 -7.60
C ASP A 80 3.38 -10.32 -7.94
N THR A 81 2.45 -9.87 -7.09
CA THR A 81 1.73 -8.61 -7.30
C THR A 81 2.65 -7.43 -7.00
N THR A 82 2.71 -6.46 -7.91
CA THR A 82 3.33 -5.17 -7.65
C THR A 82 2.36 -4.29 -6.87
N VAL A 83 2.69 -3.98 -5.62
CA VAL A 83 1.86 -3.17 -4.73
C VAL A 83 2.35 -1.72 -4.73
N ILE A 84 1.46 -0.79 -5.06
CA ILE A 84 1.73 0.65 -5.08
C ILE A 84 0.95 1.29 -3.94
N PHE A 85 1.64 1.92 -3.00
CA PHE A 85 1.02 2.60 -1.87
C PHE A 85 0.91 4.10 -2.13
N TYR A 86 -0.23 4.68 -1.74
CA TYR A 86 -0.43 6.13 -1.66
C TYR A 86 -1.35 6.49 -0.49
N GLY A 87 -1.39 7.76 -0.12
CA GLY A 87 -2.28 8.23 0.93
C GLY A 87 -2.07 9.69 1.30
N ASP A 88 -2.88 10.15 2.25
CA ASP A 88 -2.87 11.52 2.74
C ASP A 88 -1.55 11.94 3.41
N LYS A 89 -1.45 13.24 3.70
CA LYS A 89 -0.37 13.84 4.51
C LYS A 89 1.04 13.45 4.01
N ASN A 90 1.26 13.63 2.71
CA ASN A 90 2.55 13.34 2.07
C ASN A 90 2.97 11.87 2.24
N ASN A 91 2.03 10.94 2.03
CA ASN A 91 2.24 9.48 2.09
C ASN A 91 2.63 8.95 3.49
N TRP A 92 2.21 9.60 4.58
CA TRP A 92 2.67 9.16 5.91
C TRP A 92 2.28 7.71 6.20
N TRP A 93 0.98 7.40 6.10
CA TRP A 93 0.49 6.05 6.35
C TRP A 93 0.72 5.08 5.19
N ALA A 94 0.80 5.59 3.96
CA ALA A 94 1.28 4.82 2.81
C ALA A 94 2.71 4.28 3.02
N CYS A 95 3.64 5.10 3.52
CA CYS A 95 5.00 4.68 3.85
C CYS A 95 5.03 3.70 5.03
N TYR A 96 4.14 3.86 6.01
CA TYR A 96 3.99 2.88 7.09
C TYR A 96 3.52 1.53 6.55
N ALA A 97 2.47 1.50 5.73
CA ALA A 97 1.98 0.27 5.11
C ALA A 97 3.05 -0.39 4.23
N PHE A 98 3.77 0.38 3.42
CA PHE A 98 4.94 -0.08 2.66
C PHE A 98 5.98 -0.75 3.57
N TRP A 99 6.31 -0.13 4.72
CA TRP A 99 7.27 -0.69 5.67
C TRP A 99 6.77 -2.01 6.27
N VAL A 100 5.48 -2.12 6.60
CA VAL A 100 4.87 -3.36 7.10
C VAL A 100 4.93 -4.46 6.03
N PHE A 101 4.61 -4.16 4.77
CA PHE A 101 4.74 -5.14 3.68
C PHE A 101 6.19 -5.61 3.49
N LYS A 102 7.16 -4.69 3.60
CA LYS A 102 8.59 -5.04 3.59
C LYS A 102 8.98 -5.90 4.79
N LEU A 103 8.41 -5.67 5.98
CA LEU A 103 8.64 -6.49 7.18
C LEU A 103 8.24 -7.96 6.95
N TYR A 104 7.11 -8.22 6.28
CA TYR A 104 6.68 -9.58 5.91
C TYR A 104 7.38 -10.13 4.67
N GLY A 105 8.19 -9.33 3.98
CA GLY A 105 9.02 -9.76 2.86
C GLY A 105 8.33 -9.70 1.50
N HIS A 106 7.28 -8.89 1.33
CA HIS A 106 6.67 -8.69 0.01
C HIS A 106 7.69 -8.04 -0.95
N PRO A 107 7.98 -8.66 -2.11
CA PRO A 107 9.15 -8.26 -2.91
C PRO A 107 8.91 -6.93 -3.62
N GLN A 108 7.75 -6.77 -4.25
CA GLN A 108 7.45 -5.69 -5.19
C GLN A 108 6.53 -4.64 -4.54
N CYS A 109 7.11 -3.78 -3.71
CA CYS A 109 6.43 -2.63 -3.11
C CYS A 109 7.00 -1.33 -3.69
N LYS A 110 6.13 -0.37 -4.01
CA LYS A 110 6.50 0.99 -4.47
C LYS A 110 5.59 2.05 -3.85
N ILE A 111 6.02 3.30 -3.81
CA ILE A 111 5.22 4.46 -3.38
C ILE A 111 4.86 5.32 -4.59
N MET A 112 3.61 5.79 -4.67
CA MET A 112 3.21 6.82 -5.62
C MET A 112 3.73 8.19 -5.16
N ASN A 113 4.65 8.77 -5.92
CA ASN A 113 5.28 10.04 -5.59
C ASN A 113 4.28 11.20 -5.69
N GLY A 114 4.03 11.89 -4.58
CA GLY A 114 3.04 12.96 -4.45
C GLY A 114 1.95 12.63 -3.44
N GLY A 115 1.58 11.34 -3.36
CA GLY A 115 0.35 10.89 -2.71
C GLY A 115 -0.83 10.95 -3.65
#